data_AF-F0SED2-F1
#
_entry.id   AF-F0SED2-F1
#
_cell.length_a   1.000
_cell.length_b   1.000
_cell.length_c   1.000
_cell.angle_alpha   90.00
_cell.angle_beta   90.00
_cell.angle_gamma   90.00
#
_symmetry.space_group_name_H-M   'P 1'
#
loop_
_entity.id
_entity.type
_entity.pdbx_description
1 polymer ?
#
loop_
_entity_poly.entity_id
_entity_poly.type
_entity_poly.pdbx_seq_one_letter_code
_entity_poly.pdbx_strand_id
1 'polypeptide(L)' 'MPEVILVVFVIALVFSPQILAYKFAEYLGRDKKFWFWISFLIPVISLFILMFLPETEKKT' A
#
# COMPACT_ATOMS: atom_id res chain seq x y z
N MET A 1 3.42 -15.45 23.99
CA MET A 1 3.37 -16.33 22.81
C MET A 1 4.06 -15.59 21.66
N PRO A 2 5.16 -16.11 21.09
CA PRO A 2 5.94 -15.45 20.04
C PRO A 2 5.10 -15.02 18.81
N GLU A 3 3.99 -15.68 18.56
CA GLU A 3 3.02 -15.42 17.49
C GLU A 3 2.37 -14.05 17.61
N VAL A 4 2.11 -13.56 18.84
CA VAL A 4 1.50 -12.24 19.06
C VAL A 4 2.46 -11.13 18.62
N ILE A 5 3.76 -11.30 18.88
CA ILE A 5 4.79 -10.35 18.47
C ILE A 5 4.89 -10.31 16.95
N LEU A 6 4.87 -11.49 16.30
CA LEU A 6 4.89 -11.61 14.85
C LEU A 6 3.68 -10.89 14.22
N VAL A 7 2.47 -11.12 14.73
CA VAL A 7 1.24 -10.49 14.23
C VAL A 7 1.32 -8.97 14.35
N VAL A 8 1.74 -8.45 15.51
CA VAL A 8 1.92 -6.99 15.70
C VAL A 8 2.94 -6.42 14.73
N PHE A 9 4.05 -7.12 14.50
CA PHE A 9 5.08 -6.69 13.56
C PHE A 9 4.60 -6.66 12.12
N VAL A 10 3.87 -7.69 11.68
CA VAL A 10 3.28 -7.74 10.33
C VAL A 10 2.25 -6.63 10.15
N ILE A 11 1.38 -6.39 11.14
CA ILE A 11 0.44 -5.26 11.10
C ILE A 11 1.21 -3.94 10.97
N ALA A 12 2.22 -3.71 11.80
CA ALA A 12 3.03 -2.49 11.73
C ALA A 12 3.69 -2.30 10.36
N LEU A 13 4.20 -3.37 9.75
CA LEU A 13 4.76 -3.34 8.39
C LEU A 13 3.70 -2.99 7.34
N VAL A 14 2.54 -3.65 7.38
CA VAL A 14 1.45 -3.41 6.43
C VAL A 14 0.88 -1.99 6.53
N PHE A 15 0.84 -1.41 7.73
CA PHE A 15 0.37 -0.04 7.97
C PHE A 15 1.46 1.05 7.84
N SER A 16 2.74 0.64 7.77
CA SER A 16 3.86 1.58 7.64
C SER A 16 3.78 2.47 6.38
N PRO A 17 3.48 1.97 5.15
CA PRO A 17 3.44 2.85 3.99
C PRO A 17 2.32 3.89 4.05
N GLN A 18 1.19 3.60 4.70
CA GLN A 18 0.06 4.50 4.85
C GLN A 18 0.42 5.64 5.82
N ILE A 19 1.07 5.29 6.94
CA ILE A 19 1.57 6.28 7.91
C ILE A 19 2.66 7.14 7.28
N LEU A 20 3.58 6.54 6.51
CA LEU A 20 4.62 7.25 5.79
C LEU A 20 4.02 8.20 4.74
N ALA A 21 3.05 7.75 3.94
CA ALA A 21 2.36 8.61 2.97
C ALA A 21 1.68 9.82 3.66
N TYR A 22 1.03 9.59 4.79
CA TYR A 22 0.41 10.66 5.58
C TYR A 22 1.44 11.69 6.07
N LYS A 23 2.53 11.23 6.70
CA LYS A 23 3.59 12.12 7.20
C LYS A 23 4.35 12.82 6.08
N PHE A 24 4.58 12.12 4.98
CA PHE A 24 5.28 12.66 3.83
C PHE A 24 4.46 13.74 3.13
N ALA A 25 3.14 13.54 3.00
CA ALA A 25 2.24 14.57 2.50
C ALA A 25 2.20 15.81 3.41
N GLU A 26 2.22 15.61 4.73
CA GLU A 26 2.32 16.71 5.71
C GLU A 26 3.64 17.49 5.55
N TYR A 27 4.77 16.80 5.38
CA TYR A 27 6.07 17.43 5.11
C TYR A 27 6.09 18.22 3.79
N LEU A 28 5.37 17.74 2.77
CA LEU A 28 5.28 18.39 1.46
C LEU A 28 4.24 19.53 1.41
N GLY A 29 3.53 19.82 2.51
CA GLY A 29 2.45 20.81 2.52
C GLY A 29 1.25 20.42 1.64
N ARG A 30 1.02 19.13 1.43
CA ARG A 30 -0.08 18.58 0.63
C ARG A 30 -1.19 18.03 1.53
N ASP A 31 -2.37 17.78 0.95
CA ASP A 31 -3.51 17.21 1.66
C ASP A 31 -3.22 15.80 2.20
N LYS A 32 -2.80 15.72 3.46
CA LYS A 32 -2.44 14.46 4.14
C LYS A 32 -3.53 13.38 4.10
N LYS A 33 -4.80 13.79 4.20
CA LYS A 33 -5.95 12.87 4.11
C LYS A 33 -6.08 12.30 2.69
N PHE A 34 -5.93 13.12 1.66
CA PHE A 34 -6.02 12.68 0.27
C PHE A 34 -4.92 11.65 -0.05
N TRP A 35 -3.67 11.95 0.33
CA TRP A 35 -2.55 11.05 0.09
C TRP A 35 -2.62 9.74 0.90
N PHE A 36 -3.18 9.77 2.11
CA PHE A 36 -3.48 8.56 2.88
C PHE A 36 -4.48 7.64 2.16
N TRP A 37 -5.57 8.20 1.60
CA TRP A 37 -6.55 7.44 0.83
C TRP A 37 -5.95 6.88 -0.47
N ILE A 38 -5.11 7.65 -1.16
CA ILE A 38 -4.40 7.17 -2.36
C ILE A 38 -3.51 5.98 -2.04
N SER A 39 -2.76 6.03 -0.93
CA SER A 39 -1.91 4.92 -0.49
C SER A 39 -2.71 3.62 -0.31
N PHE A 40 -3.96 3.70 0.14
CA PHE A 40 -4.85 2.55 0.26
C PHE A 40 -5.44 2.11 -1.09
N LEU A 41 -5.64 3.05 -2.00
CA LEU A 41 -6.20 2.80 -3.33
C LEU A 41 -5.21 2.13 -4.28
N ILE A 42 -3.90 2.40 -4.15
CA ILE A 42 -2.85 1.81 -5.01
C ILE A 42 -2.91 0.27 -5.04
N PRO A 43 -2.96 -0.44 -3.89
CA PRO A 43 -3.14 -1.90 -3.88
C PRO A 43 -4.39 -2.35 -4.65
N VAL A 44 -5.50 -1.66 -4.48
CA VAL A 44 -6.76 -1.98 -5.16
C VAL A 44 -6.62 -1.79 -6.67
N ILE A 45 -6.07 -0.66 -7.11
CA ILE A 45 -5.81 -0.38 -8.52
C ILE A 45 -4.86 -1.40 -9.13
N SER A 46 -3.82 -1.81 -8.40
CA SER A 46 -2.88 -2.85 -8.84
C SER A 46 -3.58 -4.18 -9.13
N LEU A 47 -4.52 -4.59 -8.26
CA LEU A 47 -5.33 -5.79 -8.47
C LEU A 47 -6.27 -5.64 -9.67
N PHE A 48 -6.89 -4.47 -9.85
CA PHE A 48 -7.69 -4.18 -11.03
C PHE A 48 -6.85 -4.31 -12.31
N ILE A 49 -5.67 -3.68 -12.36
CA ILE A 49 -4.77 -3.78 -13.50
C ILE A 49 -4.39 -5.23 -13.73
N LEU A 50 -3.98 -5.98 -12.72
CA LEU A 50 -3.60 -7.39 -12.86
C LEU A 50 -4.74 -8.25 -13.41
N MET A 51 -5.97 -8.01 -12.96
CA MET A 51 -7.15 -8.73 -13.42
C MET A 51 -7.48 -8.47 -14.89
N PHE A 52 -7.23 -7.24 -15.35
CA PHE A 52 -7.53 -6.81 -16.72
C PHE A 52 -6.32 -6.80 -17.64
N LEU A 53 -5.12 -7.05 -17.12
CA LEU A 53 -3.90 -7.12 -17.91
C LEU A 53 -3.99 -8.38 -18.76
N PRO A 54 -4.07 -8.26 -20.10
CA PRO A 54 -4.06 -9.43 -20.97
C PRO A 54 -2.76 -10.19 -20.74
N GLU A 55 -2.85 -11.51 -20.78
CA GLU A 55 -1.73 -12.40 -20.60
C GLU A 55 -0.62 -11.98 -21.58
N THR A 56 0.52 -11.53 -21.05
CA THR A 56 1.67 -11.25 -21.91
C THR A 56 2.12 -12.59 -22.45
N GLU A 57 1.96 -12.81 -23.77
CA GLU A 57 2.47 -14.02 -24.42
C GLU A 57 3.93 -14.20 -24.00
N LYS A 58 4.19 -15.25 -23.21
CA LYS A 58 5.53 -15.73 -22.96
C LYS A 58 6.07 -16.17 -24.32
N LYS A 59 6.84 -15.29 -24.99
CA LYS A 59 7.72 -15.72 -26.06
C LYS A 59 8.64 -16.79 -25.45
N THR A 60 8.41 -18.00 -25.94
CA THR A 60 9.11 -19.26 -25.68
C THR A 60 10.62 -19.10 -25.78
#